data_AF-A0A379GHK5-F1
#
_entry.id   AF-A0A379GHK5-F1
#
_cell.length_a   1.000
_cell.length_b   1.000
_cell.length_c   1.000
_cell.angle_alpha   90.00
_cell.angle_beta   90.00
_cell.angle_gamma   90.00
#
_symmetry.space_group_name_H-M   'P 1'
#
loop_
_entity.id
_entity.type
_entity.pdbx_description
1 polymer ?
#
loop_
_entity_poly.entity_id
_entity_poly.type
_entity_poly.pdbx_seq_one_letter_code
_entity_poly.pdbx_strand_id
1 'polypeptide(L)' 'MYKTILVPIDIVEEELTSKAVRHAVYLAKETGANLHLIHVLPISSAIINAYSLGYPEIKRQSE' A
#
# COMPACT_ATOMS: atom_id res chain seq x y z
N MET A 1 -17.28 1.38 -17.58
CA MET A 1 -16.18 0.42 -17.38
C MET A 1 -15.05 1.11 -16.63
N TYR A 2 -14.37 0.43 -15.69
CA TYR A 2 -13.28 1.03 -14.93
C TYR A 2 -12.08 1.31 -15.84
N LYS A 3 -11.41 2.46 -15.64
CA LYS A 3 -10.15 2.81 -16.32
C LYS A 3 -8.93 2.63 -15.41
N THR A 4 -9.16 2.75 -14.11
CA THR A 4 -8.16 2.66 -13.07
C THR A 4 -8.78 1.97 -11.86
N ILE A 5 -8.07 1.01 -11.29
CA ILE A 5 -8.42 0.28 -10.06
C ILE A 5 -7.32 0.56 -9.05
N LEU A 6 -7.70 1.07 -7.87
CA LEU A 6 -6.79 1.26 -6.74
C LEU A 6 -7.10 0.22 -5.67
N VAL A 7 -6.08 -0.52 -5.25
CA VAL A 7 -6.22 -1.56 -4.21
C VAL A 7 -5.35 -1.17 -3.01
N PRO A 8 -5.95 -0.87 -1.85
CA PRO A 8 -5.19 -0.82 -0.62
C PRO A 8 -4.71 -2.22 -0.25
N ILE A 9 -3.43 -2.34 0.04
CA ILE A 9 -2.80 -3.59 0.48
C ILE A 9 -2.32 -3.41 1.92
N ASP A 10 -2.50 -4.45 2.72
CA ASP A 10 -1.94 -4.54 4.06
C ASP A 10 -0.88 -5.64 4.09
N ILE A 11 0.34 -5.27 4.43
CA ILE A 11 1.50 -6.19 4.40
C ILE A 11 1.52 -7.14 5.59
N VAL A 12 0.76 -6.86 6.66
CA VAL A 12 0.66 -7.77 7.81
C VAL A 12 -0.48 -8.77 7.68
N GLU A 13 -1.45 -8.53 6.78
CA GLU A 13 -2.63 -9.38 6.56
C GLU A 13 -2.57 -10.05 5.18
N GLU A 14 -1.76 -11.10 5.08
CA GLU A 14 -1.49 -11.79 3.81
C GLU A 14 -2.76 -12.38 3.18
N GLU A 15 -3.61 -13.06 3.95
CA GLU A 15 -4.76 -13.78 3.42
C GLU A 15 -5.78 -12.83 2.76
N LEU A 16 -6.11 -11.72 3.44
CA LEU A 16 -7.06 -10.73 2.96
C LEU A 16 -6.49 -9.96 1.76
N THR A 17 -5.23 -9.53 1.84
CA THR A 17 -4.53 -8.87 0.74
C THR A 17 -4.51 -9.76 -0.50
N SER A 18 -4.19 -11.05 -0.33
CA SER A 18 -4.13 -12.03 -1.42
C SER A 18 -5.49 -12.21 -2.11
N LYS A 19 -6.59 -12.25 -1.35
CA LYS A 19 -7.96 -12.31 -1.90
C LYS A 19 -8.31 -11.05 -2.69
N ALA A 20 -8.05 -9.87 -2.14
CA ALA A 20 -8.36 -8.59 -2.78
C ALA A 20 -7.58 -8.40 -4.08
N VAL A 21 -6.27 -8.67 -4.06
CA VAL A 21 -5.39 -8.53 -5.23
C VAL A 21 -5.82 -9.48 -6.36
N ARG A 22 -6.14 -10.75 -6.08
CA ARG A 22 -6.61 -11.68 -7.12
C ARG A 22 -7.85 -11.16 -7.82
N HIS A 23 -8.82 -10.64 -7.07
CA HIS A 23 -10.05 -10.13 -7.65
C HIS A 23 -9.81 -8.85 -8.46
N ALA A 24 -8.98 -7.95 -7.97
CA ALA A 24 -8.63 -6.73 -8.69
C ALA A 24 -7.87 -7.01 -10.00
N VAL A 25 -6.98 -8.00 -10.01
CA VAL A 25 -6.30 -8.47 -11.23
C VAL A 25 -7.29 -9.03 -12.23
N TYR A 26 -8.26 -9.83 -11.79
CA TYR A 26 -9.33 -10.33 -12.66
C TYR A 26 -10.10 -9.15 -13.31
N LEU A 27 -10.58 -8.21 -12.49
CA LEU A 27 -11.30 -7.03 -13.00
C LEU A 27 -10.46 -6.17 -13.95
N ALA A 28 -9.18 -5.97 -13.65
CA ALA A 28 -8.28 -5.19 -14.51
C ALA A 28 -8.11 -5.84 -15.89
N LYS A 29 -7.99 -7.18 -15.94
CA LYS A 29 -7.90 -7.92 -17.21
C LYS A 29 -9.19 -7.83 -18.03
N GLU A 30 -10.34 -8.05 -17.40
CA GLU A 30 -11.65 -7.99 -18.08
C GLU A 30 -11.97 -6.58 -18.61
N THR A 31 -11.45 -5.54 -17.96
CA THR A 31 -11.77 -4.15 -18.28
C THR A 31 -10.64 -3.38 -18.99
N GLY A 32 -9.45 -3.96 -19.12
CA GLY A 32 -8.26 -3.25 -19.60
C GLY A 32 -7.84 -2.07 -18.70
N ALA A 33 -8.24 -2.08 -17.43
CA ALA A 33 -7.95 -1.00 -16.50
C ALA A 33 -6.51 -1.05 -15.97
N ASN A 34 -5.94 0.12 -15.69
CA ASN A 34 -4.68 0.22 -14.93
C ASN A 34 -4.91 -0.18 -13.48
N LEU A 35 -4.05 -1.04 -12.94
CA LEU A 35 -4.12 -1.50 -11.55
C LEU A 35 -2.99 -0.86 -10.74
N HIS A 36 -3.35 -0.16 -9.66
CA HIS A 36 -2.41 0.43 -8.71
C HIS A 36 -2.60 -0.21 -7.34
N LEU A 37 -1.49 -0.62 -6.71
CA LEU A 37 -1.48 -1.12 -5.34
C LEU A 37 -0.89 -0.04 -4.44
N ILE A 38 -1.52 0.20 -3.29
CA ILE A 38 -1.05 1.19 -2.32
C ILE A 38 -0.99 0.58 -0.92
N HIS A 39 0.14 0.74 -0.25
CA HIS A 39 0.28 0.49 1.18
C HIS A 39 0.47 1.82 1.90
N VAL A 40 -0.23 2.04 3.00
CA VAL A 40 -0.10 3.25 3.81
C VAL A 40 0.57 2.89 5.12
N LEU A 41 1.77 3.42 5.35
CA LEU A 41 2.45 3.33 6.63
C LEU A 41 2.16 4.60 7.44
N PRO A 42 1.50 4.50 8.61
CA PRO A 42 1.35 5.65 9.51
C PRO A 42 2.72 6.22 9.87
N ILE A 43 2.83 7.55 9.98
CA ILE A 43 4.10 8.23 10.26
C ILE A 43 4.72 7.75 11.58
N SER A 44 3.92 7.42 12.60
CA SER A 44 4.40 6.80 13.84
C SER A 44 5.12 5.47 13.58
N SER A 45 4.53 4.61 12.75
CA SER A 45 5.14 3.34 12.34
C SER A 45 6.34 3.55 11.41
N ALA A 46 6.29 4.54 10.52
CA ALA A 46 7.42 4.89 9.64
C ALA A 46 8.63 5.40 10.43
N ILE A 47 8.39 6.21 11.47
CA ILE A 47 9.43 6.68 12.39
C ILE A 47 10.04 5.50 13.15
N ILE A 48 9.21 4.62 13.74
CA ILE A 48 9.68 3.42 14.46
C ILE A 48 10.50 2.50 13.52
N ASN A 49 9.99 2.25 12.31
CA ASN A 49 10.70 1.44 11.31
C ASN A 49 11.99 2.11 10.83
N ALA A 50 12.01 3.44 10.67
CA ALA A 50 13.21 4.18 10.32
C ALA A 50 14.31 3.99 11.37
N TYR A 51 13.99 4.06 12.66
CA TYR A 51 14.93 3.75 13.74
C TYR A 51 15.39 2.29 13.68
N SER A 52 14.46 1.33 13.50
CA SER A 52 14.79 -0.10 13.41
C SER A 52 15.66 -0.45 12.19
N LEU A 53 15.60 0.35 11.13
CA LEU A 53 16.40 0.22 9.91
C LEU A 53 17.69 1.09 9.93
N GLY A 54 17.97 1.80 11.04
CA GLY A 54 19.20 2.57 11.22
C GLY A 54 19.21 3.96 10.56
N TYR A 55 18.06 4.49 10.15
CA TYR A 55 17.97 5.84 9.64
C TYR A 55 17.99 6.88 10.78
N PRO A 56 18.72 8.01 10.62
CA PRO A 56 18.69 9.08 11.60
C PRO A 56 17.30 9.70 11.68
N GLU A 57 16.94 10.18 12.88
CA GLU A 57 15.67 10.82 13.19
C GLU A 57 15.11 11.66 12.06
N ILE A 58 13.88 11.35 11.62
CA ILE A 58 13.12 12.24 10.76
C ILE A 58 12.73 13.44 11.63
N LYS A 59 13.59 14.47 11.65
CA LYS A 59 13.27 15.75 12.28
C LYS A 59 12.04 16.31 11.58
N ARG A 60 10.93 16.37 12.32
CA ARG A 60 9.75 17.14 11.91
C ARG A 60 10.20 18.60 11.77
N GLN A 61 10.19 19.15 10.56
CA GLN A 61 10.17 20.60 10.41
C GLN A 61 8.82 21.06 10.98
N SER A 62 8.85 21.64 12.18
CA SER A 62 7.69 22.25 12.80
C SER A 62 7.30 23.49 11.99
N GLU A 63 6.02 23.56 11.62
CA GLU A 63 5.33 24.80 11.23
C GLU A 63 5.34 25.82 12.38
#